data_AF-A0A0F8YKQ4-F1
#
_entry.id   AF-A0A0F8YKQ4-F1
#
_cell.length_a   1.000
_cell.length_b   1.000
_cell.length_c   1.000
_cell.angle_alpha   90.00
_cell.angle_beta   90.00
_cell.angle_gamma   90.00
#
_symmetry.space_group_name_H-M   'P 1'
#
loop_
_entity.id
_entity.type
_entity.pdbx_description
1 polymer ?
#
loop_
_entity_poly.entity_id
_entity_poly.type
_entity_poly.pdbx_seq_one_letter_code
_entity_poly.pdbx_strand_id
1 'polypeptide(L)'
;LSIAQEYLKGADLDSNQKTVISVLKEINDWAINCLNITGKGIVGKVLIVLDEAGLFFSSKASRIGEMMAVAEWIHTPKNESHINMIFSAQQSIKTYIESVKVDIDIKTAEQRFKHWFLDKNNIKTVVIQRWLKKDVLNKGLQLQKLLDDKYHAIIDGTVFDTIKDPNLEYERPSKEEIFHTYPFLPNQIPLMIQVTQKLISEQMVEEQYGGKTRSMLSMTRDVLNNKLVFSDKRIFLEENLGSFVIVPQLYDTITYTLKNKDEDQFRLVENTKSLVEDPSIFTEEERNIPISFNDITKTVLLLKYIDEVCVNDETIIKALFYSIDLPKIVFAQKVQKLISELKKKGYLTYKKRQIKDKDGKPKDLMEYQIPSQEERKYIEKTQHVPINPDQVQKWLEDFFKEKEGFG
;
A
#
# COMPACT_ATOMS: atom_id res chain seq x y z
N LEU A 1 11.25 4.88 30.35
CA LEU A 1 10.20 3.84 30.40
C LEU A 1 8.90 4.52 30.79
N SER A 2 7.82 4.29 30.06
CA SER A 2 6.53 4.93 30.35
C SER A 2 5.99 4.45 31.68
N ILE A 3 5.47 5.34 32.54
CA ILE A 3 4.80 5.03 33.82
C ILE A 3 3.70 3.96 33.62
N ALA A 4 3.09 3.91 32.43
CA ALA A 4 2.11 2.88 32.06
C ALA A 4 2.72 1.46 32.01
N GLN A 5 4.00 1.31 31.66
CA GLN A 5 4.68 0.00 31.63
C GLN A 5 5.01 -0.54 33.02
N GLU A 6 5.24 0.33 34.02
CA GLU A 6 5.44 -0.11 35.40
C GLU A 6 4.12 -0.55 36.05
N TYR A 7 3.03 0.18 35.78
CA TYR A 7 1.70 -0.17 36.32
C TYR A 7 1.13 -1.47 35.73
N LEU A 8 1.39 -1.74 34.46
CA LEU A 8 0.94 -2.97 33.78
C LEU A 8 1.76 -4.22 34.16
N LYS A 9 2.98 -4.05 34.70
CA LYS A 9 3.80 -5.17 35.15
C LYS A 9 3.44 -5.69 36.55
N GLY A 10 2.64 -4.93 37.32
CA GLY A 10 2.21 -5.30 38.67
C GLY A 10 0.77 -5.82 38.77
N ALA A 11 0.03 -5.89 37.67
CA ALA A 11 -1.34 -6.40 37.67
C ALA A 11 -1.35 -7.88 37.26
N ASP A 12 -1.60 -8.77 38.23
CA ASP A 12 -2.01 -10.15 37.98
C ASP A 12 -3.24 -10.15 37.06
N LEU A 13 -3.01 -10.45 35.78
CA LEU A 13 -4.00 -10.44 34.72
C LEU A 13 -4.68 -11.81 34.62
N ASP A 14 -5.19 -12.34 35.72
CA ASP A 14 -6.15 -13.45 35.67
C ASP A 14 -7.09 -13.42 36.88
N SER A 15 -8.40 -13.37 36.58
CA SER A 15 -9.61 -13.43 37.45
C SER A 15 -10.32 -12.14 37.91
N ASN A 16 -9.74 -10.93 37.83
CA ASN A 16 -10.44 -9.68 38.20
C ASN A 16 -10.24 -8.55 37.16
N GLN A 17 -10.90 -8.63 36.01
CA GLN A 17 -10.84 -7.55 35.02
C GLN A 17 -11.51 -6.27 35.57
N LYS A 18 -10.68 -5.30 36.00
CA LYS A 18 -11.09 -3.93 36.31
C LYS A 18 -11.74 -3.29 35.08
N THR A 19 -12.83 -2.55 35.28
CA THR A 19 -13.47 -1.78 34.21
C THR A 19 -12.59 -0.60 33.79
N VAL A 20 -12.74 -0.12 32.55
CA VAL A 20 -11.93 1.03 32.06
C VAL A 20 -12.05 2.24 32.99
N ILE A 21 -13.25 2.48 33.53
CA ILE A 21 -13.51 3.61 34.42
C ILE A 21 -12.79 3.49 35.77
N SER A 22 -12.61 2.28 36.31
CA SER A 22 -11.90 2.12 37.58
C SER A 22 -10.40 2.36 37.42
N VAL A 23 -9.82 1.89 36.31
CA VAL A 23 -8.42 2.19 35.95
C VAL A 23 -8.20 3.70 35.80
N LEU A 24 -9.12 4.41 35.14
CA LEU A 24 -9.01 5.85 34.94
C LEU A 24 -9.20 6.65 36.23
N LYS A 25 -10.04 6.19 37.16
CA LYS A 25 -10.13 6.78 38.49
C LYS A 25 -8.82 6.67 39.25
N GLU A 26 -8.18 5.50 39.23
CA GLU A 26 -6.86 5.30 39.86
C GLU A 26 -5.80 6.24 39.26
N ILE A 27 -5.77 6.40 37.93
CA ILE A 27 -4.87 7.35 37.26
C ILE A 27 -5.17 8.79 37.66
N ASN A 28 -6.45 9.15 37.81
CA ASN A 28 -6.86 10.50 38.21
C ASN A 28 -6.50 10.79 39.67
N ASP A 29 -6.69 9.84 40.57
CA ASP A 29 -6.31 9.97 41.97
C ASP A 29 -4.78 10.11 42.11
N TRP A 30 -4.02 9.33 41.35
CA TRP A 30 -2.58 9.52 41.22
C TRP A 30 -2.23 10.92 40.68
N ALA A 31 -2.90 11.37 39.63
CA ALA A 31 -2.67 12.69 39.03
C ALA A 31 -2.96 13.83 40.01
N ILE A 32 -4.05 13.74 40.78
CA ILE A 32 -4.39 14.70 41.84
C ILE A 32 -3.27 14.76 42.87
N ASN A 33 -2.74 13.61 43.29
CA ASN A 33 -1.71 13.53 44.32
C ASN A 33 -0.32 13.99 43.83
N CYS A 34 0.01 13.76 42.56
CA CYS A 34 1.35 14.01 42.03
C CYS A 34 1.49 15.31 41.24
N LEU A 35 0.42 15.81 40.62
CA LEU A 35 0.46 16.96 39.71
C LEU A 35 -0.09 18.24 40.31
N ASN A 36 -0.70 18.17 41.50
CA ASN A 36 -1.07 19.36 42.26
C ASN A 36 0.11 19.83 43.11
N ILE A 37 0.78 20.89 42.65
CA ILE A 37 1.77 21.59 43.47
C ILE A 37 1.04 22.69 44.23
N THR A 38 0.61 22.36 45.45
CA THR A 38 0.00 23.30 46.39
C THR A 38 0.96 24.47 46.64
N GLY A 39 0.52 25.68 46.25
CA GLY A 39 1.28 26.93 46.40
C GLY A 39 1.56 27.70 45.10
N LYS A 40 1.43 27.09 43.91
CA LYS A 40 1.65 27.77 42.62
C LYS A 40 0.41 27.90 41.72
N GLY A 41 -0.72 27.32 42.12
CA GLY A 41 -1.96 27.32 41.31
C GLY A 41 -1.85 26.53 39.99
N ILE A 42 -0.79 25.73 39.81
CA ILE A 42 -0.58 24.92 38.61
C ILE A 42 -1.26 23.57 38.83
N VAL A 43 -2.32 23.34 38.06
CA VAL A 43 -3.07 22.09 37.99
C VAL A 43 -2.52 21.29 36.81
N GLY A 44 -1.62 20.33 37.06
CA GLY A 44 -1.12 19.48 35.99
C GLY A 44 -2.18 18.48 35.51
N LYS A 45 -2.26 18.26 34.20
CA LYS A 45 -3.19 17.29 33.59
C LYS A 45 -2.45 16.11 32.96
N VAL A 46 -3.03 14.93 33.06
CA VAL A 46 -2.62 13.72 32.34
C VAL A 46 -3.35 13.70 31.00
N LEU A 47 -2.60 13.73 29.91
CA LEU A 47 -3.16 13.50 28.58
C LEU A 47 -3.04 12.01 28.24
N ILE A 48 -4.17 11.33 28.12
CA ILE A 48 -4.26 9.95 27.66
C ILE A 48 -4.62 9.96 26.17
N VAL A 49 -3.74 9.41 25.34
CA VAL A 49 -4.01 9.21 23.91
C VAL A 49 -4.28 7.73 23.70
N LEU A 50 -5.54 7.39 23.43
CA LEU A 50 -5.93 6.05 23.05
C LEU A 50 -5.86 5.94 21.53
N ASP A 51 -4.81 5.30 21.06
CA ASP A 51 -4.71 4.97 19.65
C ASP A 51 -5.69 3.85 19.33
N GLU A 52 -6.35 3.94 18.18
CA GLU A 52 -7.04 2.83 17.55
C GLU A 52 -8.27 2.29 18.32
N ALA A 53 -8.89 3.14 19.15
CA ALA A 53 -10.07 2.86 19.99
C ALA A 53 -11.25 2.23 19.23
N GLY A 54 -11.32 2.40 17.91
CA GLY A 54 -12.25 1.69 17.02
C GLY A 54 -12.30 0.16 17.20
N LEU A 55 -11.17 -0.52 17.49
CA LEU A 55 -11.19 -1.98 17.77
C LEU A 55 -11.87 -2.33 19.08
N PHE A 56 -11.77 -1.44 20.05
CA PHE A 56 -12.43 -1.61 21.32
C PHE A 56 -13.95 -1.51 21.11
N PHE A 57 -14.41 -0.55 20.30
CA PHE A 57 -15.83 -0.35 19.97
C PHE A 57 -16.43 -1.48 19.11
N SER A 58 -15.68 -1.99 18.14
CA SER A 58 -16.18 -2.90 17.08
C SER A 58 -16.65 -4.29 17.54
N SER A 59 -16.65 -4.56 18.84
CA SER A 59 -16.85 -5.91 19.37
C SER A 59 -18.10 -6.07 20.24
N LYS A 60 -18.57 -5.03 20.96
CA LYS A 60 -19.75 -5.10 21.84
C LYS A 60 -20.35 -3.71 22.09
N ALA A 61 -21.68 -3.61 22.07
CA ALA A 61 -22.45 -2.43 22.47
C ALA A 61 -22.05 -1.89 23.85
N SER A 62 -21.80 -2.81 24.80
CA SER A 62 -21.41 -2.48 26.17
C SER A 62 -20.13 -1.64 26.26
N ARG A 63 -19.18 -1.83 25.33
CA ARG A 63 -17.90 -1.09 25.31
C ARG A 63 -18.05 0.35 24.84
N ILE A 64 -19.00 0.61 23.94
CA ILE A 64 -19.37 1.97 23.54
C ILE A 64 -20.01 2.68 24.73
N GLY A 65 -20.93 2.01 25.44
CA GLY A 65 -21.54 2.54 26.67
C GLY A 65 -20.53 2.85 27.78
N GLU A 66 -19.58 1.95 28.04
CA GLU A 66 -18.50 2.18 29.01
C GLU A 66 -17.66 3.41 28.66
N MET A 67 -17.31 3.58 27.39
CA MET A 67 -16.51 4.72 26.95
C MET A 67 -17.30 6.04 26.95
N MET A 68 -18.60 6.00 26.69
CA MET A 68 -19.48 7.16 26.86
C MET A 68 -19.55 7.58 28.33
N ALA A 69 -19.63 6.62 29.26
CA ALA A 69 -19.63 6.88 30.70
C ALA A 69 -18.27 7.47 31.17
N VAL A 70 -17.16 6.98 30.62
CA VAL A 70 -15.83 7.56 30.85
C VAL A 70 -15.75 9.00 30.34
N ALA A 71 -16.19 9.24 29.10
CA ALA A 71 -16.16 10.57 28.52
C ALA A 71 -17.03 11.55 29.31
N GLU A 72 -18.19 11.09 29.79
CA GLU A 72 -19.06 11.88 30.68
C GLU A 72 -18.38 12.22 31.99
N TRP A 73 -17.77 11.22 32.63
CA TRP A 73 -17.06 11.42 33.90
C TRP A 73 -15.93 12.44 33.77
N ILE A 74 -15.15 12.39 32.68
CA ILE A 74 -14.05 13.34 32.40
C ILE A 74 -14.57 14.77 32.14
N HIS A 75 -15.67 14.92 31.39
CA HIS A 75 -16.18 16.23 30.97
C HIS A 75 -17.22 16.83 31.91
N THR A 76 -17.62 16.11 32.97
CA THR A 76 -18.56 16.61 33.98
C THR A 76 -17.93 17.79 34.72
N PRO A 77 -18.50 19.01 34.66
CA PRO A 77 -17.90 20.22 35.24
C PRO A 77 -17.66 20.16 36.76
N LYS A 78 -18.38 19.26 37.45
CA LYS A 78 -18.24 19.02 38.90
C LYS A 78 -17.12 18.05 39.26
N ASN A 79 -16.60 17.30 38.29
CA ASN A 79 -15.45 16.44 38.51
C ASN A 79 -14.20 17.26 38.18
N GLU A 80 -13.33 17.48 39.17
CA GLU A 80 -11.98 18.01 38.98
C GLU A 80 -11.11 16.95 38.29
N SER A 81 -11.51 16.49 37.10
CA SER A 81 -10.74 15.49 36.37
C SER A 81 -9.44 16.13 35.90
N HIS A 82 -8.33 15.55 36.35
CA HIS A 82 -6.99 15.85 35.86
C HIS A 82 -6.67 15.12 34.57
N ILE A 83 -7.60 14.32 34.04
CA ILE A 83 -7.41 13.56 32.82
C ILE A 83 -8.01 14.32 31.63
N ASN A 84 -7.23 14.46 30.57
CA ASN A 84 -7.73 14.73 29.23
C ASN A 84 -7.58 13.45 28.42
N MET A 85 -8.56 13.12 27.58
CA MET A 85 -8.49 11.95 26.72
C MET A 85 -8.66 12.33 25.25
N ILE A 86 -7.78 11.82 24.41
CA ILE A 86 -7.87 11.90 22.95
C ILE A 86 -7.99 10.48 22.43
N PHE A 87 -8.89 10.28 21.47
CA PHE A 87 -9.12 8.99 20.83
C PHE A 87 -8.78 9.10 19.35
N SER A 88 -8.04 8.14 18.81
CA SER A 88 -8.03 7.87 17.38
C SER A 88 -8.88 6.64 17.09
N ALA A 89 -9.70 6.71 16.05
CA ALA A 89 -10.49 5.57 15.58
C ALA A 89 -10.47 5.56 14.05
N GLN A 90 -10.89 4.44 13.45
CA GLN A 90 -10.89 4.32 11.98
C GLN A 90 -12.17 4.84 11.33
N GLN A 91 -13.27 4.70 12.05
CA GLN A 91 -14.57 5.21 11.64
C GLN A 91 -14.99 6.28 12.64
N SER A 92 -15.94 7.12 12.23
CA SER A 92 -16.62 8.00 13.16
C SER A 92 -17.30 7.17 14.26
N ILE A 93 -17.47 7.76 15.45
CA ILE A 93 -18.21 7.07 16.52
C ILE A 93 -19.67 6.78 16.10
N LYS A 94 -20.24 7.62 15.23
CA LYS A 94 -21.54 7.43 14.61
C LYS A 94 -21.65 6.09 13.88
N THR A 95 -20.71 5.78 13.00
CA THR A 95 -20.68 4.52 12.23
C THR A 95 -20.64 3.29 13.16
N TYR A 96 -19.92 3.38 14.29
CA TYR A 96 -19.90 2.32 15.29
C TYR A 96 -21.24 2.17 16.03
N ILE A 97 -21.90 3.27 16.40
CA ILE A 97 -23.22 3.25 17.04
C ILE A 97 -24.27 2.66 16.08
N GLU A 98 -24.25 3.06 14.81
CA GLU A 98 -25.19 2.60 13.77
C GLU A 98 -24.99 1.10 13.44
N SER A 99 -23.75 0.64 13.34
CA SER A 99 -23.44 -0.77 13.06
C SER A 99 -23.77 -1.72 14.22
N VAL A 100 -23.72 -1.23 15.46
CA VAL A 100 -24.00 -2.02 16.67
C VAL A 100 -25.46 -1.85 17.15
N LYS A 101 -26.25 -0.99 16.47
CA LYS A 101 -27.68 -0.72 16.74
C LYS A 101 -27.97 -0.36 18.20
N VAL A 102 -27.14 0.50 18.79
CA VAL A 102 -27.32 0.95 20.17
C VAL A 102 -28.08 2.26 20.18
N ASP A 103 -29.02 2.41 21.12
CA ASP A 103 -29.80 3.64 21.31
C ASP A 103 -28.98 4.67 22.10
N ILE A 104 -27.93 5.20 21.46
CA ILE A 104 -27.04 6.23 22.01
C ILE A 104 -27.22 7.50 21.17
N ASP A 105 -27.35 8.66 21.82
CA ASP A 105 -27.39 9.94 21.12
C ASP A 105 -26.05 10.22 20.41
N ILE A 106 -26.08 10.07 19.09
CA ILE A 106 -24.95 10.24 18.17
C ILE A 106 -24.35 11.64 18.31
N LYS A 107 -25.18 12.68 18.49
CA LYS A 107 -24.69 14.07 18.60
C LYS A 107 -23.86 14.26 19.86
N THR A 108 -24.32 13.70 20.98
CA THR A 108 -23.56 13.71 22.24
C THR A 108 -22.27 12.91 22.12
N ALA A 109 -22.28 11.77 21.42
CA ALA A 109 -21.08 10.98 21.17
C ALA A 109 -20.04 11.74 20.31
N GLU A 110 -20.46 12.37 19.22
CA GLU A 110 -19.56 13.14 18.33
C GLU A 110 -18.95 14.37 19.02
N GLN A 111 -19.72 15.05 19.89
CA GLN A 111 -19.20 16.17 20.69
C GLN A 111 -18.12 15.73 21.69
N ARG A 112 -18.29 14.55 22.28
CA ARG A 112 -17.39 14.00 23.30
C ARG A 112 -16.17 13.30 22.70
N PHE A 113 -16.32 12.70 21.52
CA PHE A 113 -15.25 12.06 20.76
C PHE A 113 -14.87 12.91 19.56
N LYS A 114 -14.02 13.94 19.78
CA LYS A 114 -13.39 14.65 18.67
C LYS A 114 -12.55 13.67 17.85
N HIS A 115 -13.02 13.37 16.65
CA HIS A 115 -12.37 12.46 15.72
C HIS A 115 -11.41 13.24 14.81
N TRP A 116 -10.19 12.73 14.65
CA TRP A 116 -9.26 13.22 13.62
C TRP A 116 -9.23 12.21 12.48
N PHE A 117 -9.69 12.64 11.30
CA PHE A 117 -9.58 11.85 10.10
C PHE A 117 -8.15 11.92 9.57
N LEU A 118 -7.56 10.76 9.27
CA LEU A 118 -6.34 10.69 8.50
C LEU A 118 -6.69 10.84 7.01
N ASP A 119 -6.22 11.92 6.39
CA ASP A 119 -6.26 12.09 4.94
C ASP A 119 -5.09 11.33 4.26
N LYS A 120 -5.10 11.26 2.91
CA LYS A 120 -4.06 10.56 2.14
C LYS A 120 -2.64 11.10 2.42
N ASN A 121 -2.52 12.39 2.72
CA ASN A 121 -1.25 13.05 2.98
C ASN A 121 -0.70 12.65 4.35
N ASN A 122 -1.58 12.42 5.32
CA ASN A 122 -1.22 12.00 6.68
C ASN A 122 -0.86 10.50 6.75
N ILE A 123 -1.41 9.64 5.88
CA ILE A 123 -1.09 8.20 5.87
C ILE A 123 0.40 7.97 5.62
N LYS A 124 1.01 8.64 4.63
CA LYS A 124 2.46 8.54 4.36
C LYS A 124 3.27 8.90 5.60
N THR A 125 2.94 10.01 6.25
CA THR A 125 3.59 10.48 7.48
C THR A 125 3.45 9.46 8.61
N VAL A 126 2.25 8.91 8.83
CA VAL A 126 2.00 7.90 9.87
C VAL A 126 2.81 6.63 9.62
N VAL A 127 2.86 6.14 8.38
CA VAL A 127 3.68 4.97 8.00
C VAL A 127 5.16 5.24 8.28
N ILE A 128 5.66 6.42 7.88
CA ILE A 128 7.05 6.81 8.12
C ILE A 128 7.36 6.84 9.62
N GLN A 129 6.52 7.51 10.41
CA GLN A 129 6.79 7.67 11.84
C GLN A 129 6.65 6.36 12.63
N ARG A 130 5.75 5.46 12.23
CA ARG A 130 5.48 4.20 12.96
C ARG A 130 6.41 3.05 12.56
N TRP A 131 6.68 2.87 11.28
CA TRP A 131 7.41 1.70 10.78
C TRP A 131 8.79 2.01 10.21
N LEU A 132 8.97 3.21 9.67
CA LEU A 132 10.17 3.57 8.90
C LEU A 132 10.99 4.65 9.58
N LYS A 133 10.79 4.91 10.87
CA LYS A 133 11.59 5.91 11.59
C LYS A 133 12.96 5.32 11.89
N LYS A 134 14.03 6.05 11.50
CA LYS A 134 15.41 5.60 11.68
C LYS A 134 15.98 6.23 12.92
N ASP A 135 16.74 5.45 13.68
CA ASP A 135 17.66 6.00 14.67
C ASP A 135 18.89 6.55 13.93
N VAL A 136 19.12 7.85 14.08
CA VAL A 136 20.17 8.61 13.39
C VAL A 136 21.56 8.21 13.89
N LEU A 137 21.67 7.63 15.09
CA LEU A 137 22.95 7.43 15.76
C LEU A 137 23.70 6.15 15.35
N ASN A 138 23.11 5.25 14.55
CA ASN A 138 23.76 3.99 14.14
C ASN A 138 23.47 3.61 12.67
N LYS A 139 22.49 2.72 12.43
CA LYS A 139 22.11 2.23 11.10
C LYS A 139 21.62 3.36 10.18
N GLY A 140 21.04 4.42 10.74
CA GLY A 140 20.71 5.63 10.00
C GLY A 140 21.93 6.29 9.37
N LEU A 141 23.07 6.37 10.08
CA LEU A 141 24.30 6.96 9.53
C LEU A 141 24.85 6.13 8.35
N GLN A 142 24.77 4.81 8.42
CA GLN A 142 25.19 3.94 7.31
C GLN A 142 24.31 4.14 6.07
N LEU A 143 22.99 4.25 6.26
CA LEU A 143 22.08 4.57 5.17
C LEU A 143 22.35 5.96 4.58
N GLN A 144 22.62 6.97 5.42
CA GLN A 144 22.99 8.30 4.94
C GLN A 144 24.25 8.26 4.06
N LYS A 145 25.30 7.57 4.51
CA LYS A 145 26.52 7.38 3.71
C LYS A 145 26.24 6.68 2.38
N LEU A 146 25.44 5.60 2.39
CA LEU A 146 25.03 4.92 1.15
C LEU A 146 24.30 5.89 0.20
N LEU A 147 23.36 6.67 0.73
CA LEU A 147 22.63 7.66 -0.06
C LEU A 147 23.57 8.75 -0.59
N ASP A 148 24.55 9.19 0.18
CA ASP A 148 25.52 10.17 -0.30
C ASP A 148 26.34 9.67 -1.47
N ASP A 149 26.78 8.41 -1.40
CA ASP A 149 27.63 7.80 -2.42
C ASP A 149 26.85 7.36 -3.67
N LYS A 150 25.59 6.93 -3.51
CA LYS A 150 24.85 6.19 -4.54
C LYS A 150 23.49 6.78 -4.91
N TYR A 151 23.15 7.98 -4.43
CA TYR A 151 21.88 8.65 -4.73
C TYR A 151 21.52 8.65 -6.22
N HIS A 152 22.46 9.00 -7.10
CA HIS A 152 22.20 9.03 -8.54
C HIS A 152 21.83 7.64 -9.09
N ALA A 153 22.54 6.60 -8.65
CA ALA A 153 22.25 5.24 -9.07
C ALA A 153 20.84 4.78 -8.66
N ILE A 154 20.39 5.16 -7.46
CA ILE A 154 19.03 4.89 -6.96
C ILE A 154 18.02 5.60 -7.84
N ILE A 155 18.18 6.91 -8.05
CA ILE A 155 17.23 7.70 -8.83
C ILE A 155 17.06 7.15 -10.24
N ASP A 156 18.17 6.89 -10.93
CA ASP A 156 18.15 6.38 -12.30
C ASP A 156 17.43 5.01 -12.38
N GLY A 157 17.44 4.24 -11.29
CA GLY A 157 16.76 2.94 -11.21
C GLY A 157 15.28 3.02 -10.81
N THR A 158 14.77 4.18 -10.36
CA THR A 158 13.52 4.23 -9.57
C THR A 158 12.53 5.33 -9.96
N VAL A 159 12.99 6.42 -10.58
CA VAL A 159 12.11 7.50 -11.04
C VAL A 159 11.50 7.13 -12.39
N PHE A 160 10.17 7.15 -12.52
CA PHE A 160 9.50 6.89 -13.80
C PHE A 160 9.68 8.08 -14.75
N ASP A 161 10.31 7.88 -15.92
CA ASP A 161 10.50 8.98 -16.89
C ASP A 161 9.29 9.06 -17.85
N THR A 162 8.50 7.99 -17.96
CA THR A 162 7.31 7.88 -18.82
C THR A 162 6.01 8.02 -18.04
N ILE A 163 5.65 9.27 -17.70
CA ILE A 163 4.40 9.63 -17.02
C ILE A 163 3.29 9.87 -18.06
N LYS A 164 2.08 9.38 -17.79
CA LYS A 164 0.91 9.53 -18.67
C LYS A 164 0.34 10.94 -18.66
N ASP A 165 0.30 11.58 -17.49
CA ASP A 165 -0.12 12.97 -17.39
C ASP A 165 1.12 13.86 -17.55
N PRO A 166 1.23 14.58 -18.67
CA PRO A 166 2.38 15.43 -18.88
C PRO A 166 2.42 16.64 -17.93
N ASN A 167 1.34 16.93 -17.21
CA ASN A 167 1.29 17.94 -16.15
C ASN A 167 1.72 17.39 -14.78
N LEU A 168 1.82 16.07 -14.62
CA LEU A 168 2.51 15.48 -13.47
C LEU A 168 4.00 15.42 -13.78
N GLU A 169 4.77 16.33 -13.17
CA GLU A 169 6.19 16.08 -12.97
C GLU A 169 6.32 15.20 -11.73
N TYR A 170 6.80 13.95 -11.89
CA TYR A 170 7.29 13.22 -10.72
C TYR A 170 8.54 13.94 -10.27
N GLU A 171 8.40 14.73 -9.20
CA GLU A 171 9.55 15.36 -8.58
C GLU A 171 10.55 14.28 -8.19
N ARG A 172 11.78 14.45 -8.66
CA ARG A 172 12.89 13.58 -8.31
C ARG A 172 13.02 13.56 -6.78
N PRO A 173 12.86 12.41 -6.11
CA PRO A 173 12.85 12.40 -4.66
C PRO A 173 14.19 12.86 -4.10
N SER A 174 14.16 13.63 -3.02
CA SER A 174 15.37 14.08 -2.35
C SER A 174 16.06 12.92 -1.60
N LYS A 175 17.35 13.07 -1.28
CA LYS A 175 18.05 12.12 -0.40
C LYS A 175 17.32 11.93 0.93
N GLU A 176 16.82 13.04 1.49
CA GLU A 176 16.07 13.04 2.75
C GLU A 176 14.77 12.25 2.64
N GLU A 177 14.05 12.41 1.52
CA GLU A 177 12.83 11.65 1.28
C GLU A 177 13.12 10.14 1.19
N ILE A 178 14.14 9.74 0.42
CA ILE A 178 14.55 8.32 0.32
C ILE A 178 14.97 7.78 1.69
N PHE A 179 15.72 8.57 2.48
CA PHE A 179 16.12 8.18 3.83
C PHE A 179 14.90 7.87 4.72
N HIS A 180 13.86 8.71 4.66
CA HIS A 180 12.65 8.54 5.46
C HIS A 180 11.76 7.38 4.98
N THR A 181 11.71 7.11 3.68
CA THR A 181 10.86 6.04 3.14
C THR A 181 11.55 4.69 3.03
N TYR A 182 12.89 4.63 3.10
CA TYR A 182 13.64 3.36 3.04
C TYR A 182 13.07 2.31 4.01
N PRO A 183 12.83 1.06 3.57
CA PRO A 183 13.26 0.46 2.30
C PRO A 183 12.30 0.63 1.12
N PHE A 184 11.23 1.38 1.31
CA PHE A 184 10.31 1.73 0.24
C PHE A 184 10.86 2.92 -0.54
N LEU A 185 10.62 2.90 -1.84
CA LEU A 185 10.83 4.08 -2.67
C LEU A 185 9.72 5.10 -2.38
N PRO A 186 10.01 6.41 -2.46
CA PRO A 186 9.06 7.45 -2.07
C PRO A 186 7.69 7.40 -2.75
N ASN A 187 7.64 6.86 -3.98
CA ASN A 187 6.45 6.67 -4.78
C ASN A 187 5.62 5.42 -4.41
N GLN A 188 6.20 4.42 -3.73
CA GLN A 188 5.53 3.14 -3.46
C GLN A 188 4.38 3.24 -2.46
N ILE A 189 4.50 4.07 -1.42
CA ILE A 189 3.41 4.29 -0.46
C ILE A 189 2.22 5.00 -1.13
N PRO A 190 2.42 6.14 -1.83
CA PRO A 190 1.36 6.76 -2.63
C PRO A 190 0.73 5.81 -3.65
N LEU A 191 1.55 5.03 -4.36
CA LEU A 191 1.10 4.03 -5.32
C LEU A 191 0.15 3.04 -4.67
N MET A 192 0.51 2.49 -3.52
CA MET A 192 -0.33 1.51 -2.82
C MET A 192 -1.63 2.10 -2.32
N ILE A 193 -1.61 3.37 -1.88
CA ILE A 193 -2.83 4.08 -1.51
C ILE A 193 -3.76 4.18 -2.72
N GLN A 194 -3.25 4.51 -3.90
CA GLN A 194 -4.06 4.63 -5.12
C GLN A 194 -4.64 3.29 -5.58
N VAL A 195 -3.79 2.25 -5.67
CA VAL A 195 -4.23 0.90 -6.06
C VAL A 195 -5.30 0.38 -5.11
N THR A 196 -5.04 0.49 -3.80
CA THR A 196 -5.99 0.06 -2.76
C THR A 196 -7.29 0.86 -2.84
N GLN A 197 -7.23 2.16 -3.15
CA GLN A 197 -8.42 2.97 -3.34
C GLN A 197 -9.28 2.48 -4.49
N LYS A 198 -8.69 2.25 -5.67
CA LYS A 198 -9.44 1.79 -6.84
C LYS A 198 -10.05 0.41 -6.64
N LEU A 199 -9.31 -0.50 -6.03
CA LEU A 199 -9.81 -1.85 -5.75
C LEU A 199 -10.96 -1.87 -4.73
N ILE A 200 -10.96 -0.93 -3.77
CA ILE A 200 -12.01 -0.84 -2.75
C ILE A 200 -13.21 -0.01 -3.23
N SER A 201 -13.04 0.94 -4.17
CA SER A 201 -14.01 2.02 -4.41
C SER A 201 -15.25 1.68 -5.26
N GLU A 202 -15.46 0.46 -5.76
CA GLU A 202 -16.62 0.20 -6.64
C GLU A 202 -17.93 -0.20 -5.93
N GLN A 203 -17.98 -0.36 -4.60
CA GLN A 203 -19.26 -0.65 -3.91
C GLN A 203 -19.53 0.02 -2.56
N MET A 204 -18.59 0.73 -1.93
CA MET A 204 -18.83 1.39 -0.64
C MET A 204 -18.06 2.72 -0.51
N VAL A 205 -18.60 3.74 -1.16
CA VAL A 205 -18.24 5.16 -1.02
C VAL A 205 -19.19 5.66 0.07
N GLU A 206 -18.81 5.83 1.34
CA GLU A 206 -18.24 7.07 1.88
C GLU A 206 -17.51 6.90 3.25
N GLU A 207 -17.50 5.74 3.91
CA GLU A 207 -17.24 5.66 5.37
C GLU A 207 -15.96 4.92 5.85
N GLN A 208 -14.98 4.63 4.97
CA GLN A 208 -13.83 3.76 5.33
C GLN A 208 -12.43 4.38 5.13
N TYR A 209 -12.23 5.68 5.36
CA TYR A 209 -10.88 6.26 5.28
C TYR A 209 -9.92 5.76 6.37
N GLY A 210 -10.39 5.51 7.59
CA GLY A 210 -9.50 4.95 8.62
C GLY A 210 -9.20 3.46 8.44
N GLY A 211 -10.09 2.68 7.79
CA GLY A 211 -9.85 1.28 7.39
C GLY A 211 -8.62 1.15 6.47
N LYS A 212 -8.48 2.09 5.52
CA LYS A 212 -7.36 2.18 4.59
C LYS A 212 -6.02 2.41 5.28
N THR A 213 -5.97 3.13 6.41
CA THR A 213 -4.72 3.38 7.14
C THR A 213 -4.21 2.13 7.86
N ARG A 214 -5.05 1.35 8.55
CA ARG A 214 -4.60 0.04 9.09
C ARG A 214 -4.29 -0.94 8.00
N SER A 215 -5.01 -0.86 6.87
CA SER A 215 -4.66 -1.65 5.70
C SER A 215 -3.24 -1.29 5.26
N MET A 216 -2.92 -0.01 5.07
CA MET A 216 -1.56 0.43 4.73
C MET A 216 -0.49 0.11 5.79
N LEU A 217 -0.79 0.31 7.08
CA LEU A 217 0.13 -0.04 8.17
C LEU A 217 0.35 -1.55 8.26
N SER A 218 -0.69 -2.37 8.08
CA SER A 218 -0.58 -3.83 8.05
C SER A 218 0.17 -4.25 6.80
N MET A 219 -0.19 -3.79 5.60
CA MET A 219 0.50 -4.08 4.34
C MET A 219 2.00 -3.75 4.46
N THR A 220 2.33 -2.55 4.96
CA THR A 220 3.73 -2.14 5.17
C THR A 220 4.43 -3.09 6.15
N ARG A 221 3.79 -3.39 7.29
CA ARG A 221 4.32 -4.30 8.31
C ARG A 221 4.48 -5.73 7.77
N ASP A 222 3.57 -6.19 6.93
CA ASP A 222 3.52 -7.54 6.39
C ASP A 222 4.60 -7.72 5.32
N VAL A 223 4.86 -6.69 4.50
CA VAL A 223 6.04 -6.63 3.61
C VAL A 223 7.33 -6.65 4.41
N LEU A 224 7.45 -5.79 5.44
CA LEU A 224 8.67 -5.71 6.24
C LEU A 224 8.97 -7.02 6.99
N ASN A 225 7.95 -7.68 7.55
CA ASN A 225 8.10 -8.92 8.32
C ASN A 225 8.01 -10.20 7.46
N ASN A 226 8.00 -10.07 6.14
CA ASN A 226 7.82 -11.18 5.20
C ASN A 226 6.63 -12.10 5.53
N LYS A 227 5.50 -11.54 5.95
CA LYS A 227 4.23 -12.27 6.15
C LYS A 227 3.45 -12.40 4.84
N LEU A 228 4.16 -12.44 3.72
CA LEU A 228 3.58 -12.48 2.39
C LEU A 228 3.28 -13.93 2.03
N VAL A 229 2.00 -14.23 1.81
CA VAL A 229 1.50 -15.59 1.55
C VAL A 229 2.11 -16.22 0.29
N PHE A 230 2.68 -15.40 -0.61
CA PHE A 230 3.11 -15.83 -1.95
C PHE A 230 4.50 -15.34 -2.35
N SER A 231 5.33 -14.90 -1.39
CA SER A 231 6.71 -14.49 -1.63
C SER A 231 7.66 -15.35 -0.79
N ASP A 232 8.04 -16.51 -1.33
CA ASP A 232 8.94 -17.45 -0.65
C ASP A 232 10.42 -17.01 -0.68
N LYS A 233 10.74 -15.84 -1.28
CA LYS A 233 12.08 -15.62 -1.82
C LYS A 233 12.89 -14.49 -1.17
N ARG A 234 12.30 -13.55 -0.41
CA ARG A 234 13.08 -12.43 0.18
C ARG A 234 12.53 -11.96 1.52
N ILE A 235 13.23 -12.28 2.60
CA ILE A 235 12.98 -11.69 3.92
C ILE A 235 13.72 -10.35 3.97
N PHE A 236 13.00 -9.24 3.81
CA PHE A 236 13.65 -7.92 3.75
C PHE A 236 14.50 -7.60 4.99
N LEU A 237 14.09 -8.08 6.17
CA LEU A 237 14.86 -7.91 7.41
C LEU A 237 16.25 -8.58 7.38
N GLU A 238 16.45 -9.54 6.49
CA GLU A 238 17.70 -10.28 6.31
C GLU A 238 18.52 -9.76 5.12
N GLU A 239 17.96 -8.83 4.34
CA GLU A 239 18.63 -8.24 3.18
C GLU A 239 19.71 -7.23 3.59
N ASN A 240 20.72 -7.10 2.73
CA ASN A 240 21.79 -6.12 2.92
C ASN A 240 21.27 -4.68 2.76
N LEU A 241 21.98 -3.73 3.37
CA LEU A 241 21.73 -2.31 3.17
C LEU A 241 21.86 -1.97 1.67
N GLY A 242 20.85 -1.33 1.09
CA GLY A 242 20.81 -1.04 -0.35
C GLY A 242 19.84 -1.93 -1.14
N SER A 243 19.18 -2.88 -0.48
CA SER A 243 17.99 -3.56 -1.02
C SER A 243 16.73 -2.70 -0.85
N PHE A 244 15.78 -2.83 -1.77
CA PHE A 244 14.51 -2.11 -1.79
C PHE A 244 13.32 -3.07 -1.87
N VAL A 245 12.19 -2.62 -1.34
CA VAL A 245 10.90 -3.28 -1.60
C VAL A 245 10.56 -3.13 -3.08
N ILE A 246 9.99 -4.17 -3.69
CA ILE A 246 9.52 -4.15 -5.09
C ILE A 246 8.00 -4.27 -5.18
N VAL A 247 7.43 -3.81 -6.31
CA VAL A 247 5.98 -3.81 -6.55
C VAL A 247 5.31 -5.20 -6.37
N PRO A 248 5.91 -6.32 -6.81
CA PRO A 248 5.36 -7.66 -6.55
C PRO A 248 5.14 -8.01 -5.08
N GLN A 249 5.98 -7.51 -4.17
CA GLN A 249 5.79 -7.73 -2.73
C GLN A 249 4.58 -6.96 -2.22
N LEU A 250 4.32 -5.79 -2.79
CA LEU A 250 3.14 -5.00 -2.49
C LEU A 250 1.86 -5.69 -2.99
N TYR A 251 1.91 -6.37 -4.14
CA TYR A 251 0.81 -7.17 -4.67
C TYR A 251 0.34 -8.22 -3.67
N ASP A 252 1.30 -8.93 -3.06
CA ASP A 252 1.00 -10.02 -2.13
C ASP A 252 0.23 -9.57 -0.89
N THR A 253 0.28 -8.27 -0.56
CA THR A 253 -0.48 -7.70 0.55
C THR A 253 -1.96 -7.46 0.24
N ILE A 254 -2.35 -7.44 -1.04
CA ILE A 254 -3.72 -7.15 -1.49
C ILE A 254 -4.37 -8.31 -2.25
N THR A 255 -3.73 -9.48 -2.27
CA THR A 255 -4.22 -10.69 -2.94
C THR A 255 -5.66 -11.02 -2.59
N TYR A 256 -6.06 -10.93 -1.32
CA TYR A 256 -7.44 -11.22 -0.93
C TYR A 256 -8.45 -10.26 -1.59
N THR A 257 -8.11 -8.97 -1.67
CA THR A 257 -8.94 -7.97 -2.34
C THR A 257 -9.02 -8.23 -3.84
N LEU A 258 -7.87 -8.53 -4.47
CA LEU A 258 -7.81 -8.86 -5.90
C LEU A 258 -8.61 -10.11 -6.25
N LYS A 259 -8.51 -11.17 -5.44
CA LYS A 259 -9.27 -12.40 -5.62
C LYS A 259 -10.79 -12.16 -5.64
N ASN A 260 -11.27 -11.19 -4.88
CA ASN A 260 -12.70 -10.88 -4.80
C ASN A 260 -13.18 -9.86 -5.84
N LYS A 261 -12.30 -8.97 -6.30
CA LYS A 261 -12.66 -7.83 -7.17
C LYS A 261 -12.27 -8.03 -8.64
N ASP A 262 -11.19 -8.73 -8.90
CA ASP A 262 -10.66 -8.96 -10.25
C ASP A 262 -10.18 -10.42 -10.35
N GLU A 263 -11.09 -11.37 -10.04
CA GLU A 263 -10.78 -12.79 -9.89
C GLU A 263 -10.11 -13.37 -11.15
N ASP A 264 -10.59 -13.00 -12.33
CA ASP A 264 -10.07 -13.49 -13.60
C ASP A 264 -8.62 -13.06 -13.81
N GLN A 265 -8.31 -11.77 -13.60
CA GLN A 265 -6.95 -11.26 -13.73
C GLN A 265 -6.05 -11.82 -12.63
N PHE A 266 -6.57 -11.95 -11.42
CA PHE A 266 -5.88 -12.61 -10.31
C PHE A 266 -5.48 -14.06 -10.68
N ARG A 267 -6.42 -14.87 -11.18
CA ARG A 267 -6.15 -16.24 -11.62
C ARG A 267 -5.12 -16.29 -12.75
N LEU A 268 -5.16 -15.34 -13.68
CA LEU A 268 -4.16 -15.24 -14.76
C LEU A 268 -2.76 -14.97 -14.21
N VAL A 269 -2.61 -14.06 -13.24
CA VAL A 269 -1.33 -13.83 -12.55
C VAL A 269 -0.88 -15.10 -11.82
N GLU A 270 -1.76 -15.73 -11.05
CA GLU A 270 -1.42 -16.94 -10.30
C GLU A 270 -0.94 -18.10 -11.19
N ASN A 271 -1.55 -18.25 -12.38
CA ASN A 271 -1.15 -19.24 -13.37
C ASN A 271 0.28 -19.02 -13.91
N THR A 272 0.88 -17.84 -13.72
CA THR A 272 2.27 -17.60 -14.14
C THR A 272 3.29 -18.19 -13.17
N LYS A 273 2.89 -18.58 -11.95
CA LYS A 273 3.77 -19.24 -10.97
C LYS A 273 4.26 -20.61 -11.44
N SER A 274 3.45 -21.32 -12.22
CA SER A 274 3.77 -22.64 -12.74
C SER A 274 4.53 -22.59 -14.07
N LEU A 275 4.77 -21.40 -14.64
CA LEU A 275 5.53 -21.27 -15.88
C LEU A 275 7.01 -21.51 -15.59
N VAL A 276 7.61 -22.39 -16.40
CA VAL A 276 9.04 -22.69 -16.37
C VAL A 276 9.76 -21.76 -17.34
N GLU A 277 10.79 -21.08 -16.84
CA GLU A 277 11.72 -20.29 -17.64
C GLU A 277 12.58 -21.23 -18.51
N ASP A 278 12.65 -20.96 -19.82
CA ASP A 278 13.58 -21.64 -20.71
C ASP A 278 15.01 -21.17 -20.37
N PRO A 279 15.91 -22.02 -19.84
CA PRO A 279 17.24 -21.57 -19.45
C PRO A 279 18.10 -21.16 -20.65
N SER A 280 17.75 -21.57 -21.87
CA SER A 280 18.55 -21.34 -23.08
C SER A 280 18.51 -19.89 -23.58
N ILE A 281 17.47 -19.14 -23.22
CA ILE A 281 17.34 -17.73 -23.63
C ILE A 281 18.11 -16.78 -22.69
N PHE A 282 18.63 -17.28 -21.56
CA PHE A 282 19.31 -16.50 -20.54
C PHE A 282 20.80 -16.84 -20.46
N THR A 283 21.62 -15.80 -20.32
CA THR A 283 23.02 -15.90 -19.92
C THR A 283 23.15 -16.37 -18.46
N GLU A 284 24.34 -16.80 -18.03
CA GLU A 284 24.58 -17.15 -16.63
C GLU A 284 24.29 -16.00 -15.66
N GLU A 285 24.70 -14.78 -16.02
CA GLU A 285 24.46 -13.59 -15.19
C GLU A 285 22.97 -13.28 -15.06
N GLU A 286 22.19 -13.39 -16.14
CA GLU A 286 20.74 -13.23 -16.10
C GLU A 286 20.07 -14.32 -15.26
N ARG A 287 20.54 -15.57 -15.31
CA ARG A 287 19.96 -16.67 -14.51
C ARG A 287 20.10 -16.43 -13.01
N ASN A 288 21.13 -15.72 -12.56
CA ASN A 288 21.36 -15.39 -11.15
C ASN A 288 20.45 -14.27 -10.62
N ILE A 289 19.72 -13.56 -11.48
CA ILE A 289 18.80 -12.50 -11.05
C ILE A 289 17.49 -13.12 -10.55
N PRO A 290 17.06 -12.90 -9.30
CA PRO A 290 15.88 -13.54 -8.75
C PRO A 290 14.60 -12.75 -9.09
N ILE A 291 14.26 -12.73 -10.38
CA ILE A 291 13.01 -12.21 -10.95
C ILE A 291 12.43 -13.27 -11.88
N SER A 292 11.11 -13.45 -11.80
CA SER A 292 10.35 -14.47 -12.51
C SER A 292 9.20 -13.89 -13.33
N PHE A 293 8.55 -14.75 -14.13
CA PHE A 293 7.31 -14.42 -14.84
C PHE A 293 6.21 -13.84 -13.94
N ASN A 294 6.05 -14.40 -12.74
CA ASN A 294 5.06 -13.98 -11.77
C ASN A 294 5.33 -12.56 -11.24
N ASP A 295 6.61 -12.17 -11.10
CA ASP A 295 6.95 -10.82 -10.65
C ASP A 295 6.53 -9.77 -11.68
N ILE A 296 6.71 -10.07 -12.98
CA ILE A 296 6.31 -9.17 -14.05
C ILE A 296 4.78 -9.03 -14.12
N THR A 297 4.04 -10.14 -14.06
CA THR A 297 2.57 -10.09 -14.18
C THR A 297 1.92 -9.45 -12.95
N LYS A 298 2.43 -9.70 -11.74
CA LYS A 298 2.04 -8.94 -10.53
C LYS A 298 2.25 -7.44 -10.72
N THR A 299 3.41 -7.06 -11.26
CA THR A 299 3.75 -5.65 -11.52
C THR A 299 2.79 -5.01 -12.51
N VAL A 300 2.56 -5.66 -13.66
CA VAL A 300 1.63 -5.17 -14.69
C VAL A 300 0.21 -5.02 -14.13
N LEU A 301 -0.27 -5.99 -13.34
CA LEU A 301 -1.62 -5.93 -12.76
C LEU A 301 -1.76 -4.78 -11.76
N LEU A 302 -0.77 -4.53 -10.90
CA LEU A 302 -0.83 -3.40 -9.98
C LEU A 302 -0.77 -2.05 -10.69
N LEU A 303 0.16 -1.91 -11.65
CA LEU A 303 0.36 -0.64 -12.35
C LEU A 303 -0.85 -0.27 -13.23
N LYS A 304 -1.66 -1.24 -13.69
CA LYS A 304 -2.96 -1.01 -14.35
C LYS A 304 -3.90 -0.12 -13.52
N TYR A 305 -3.83 -0.21 -12.19
CA TYR A 305 -4.68 0.58 -11.29
C TYR A 305 -4.16 2.01 -11.05
N ILE A 306 -3.08 2.43 -11.70
CA ILE A 306 -2.53 3.79 -11.56
C ILE A 306 -2.80 4.53 -12.87
N ASP A 307 -3.57 5.61 -12.83
CA ASP A 307 -3.96 6.30 -14.06
C ASP A 307 -2.80 7.08 -14.68
N GLU A 308 -1.82 7.44 -13.87
CA GLU A 308 -0.75 8.36 -14.17
C GLU A 308 0.50 7.64 -14.72
N VAL A 309 0.59 6.31 -14.61
CA VAL A 309 1.78 5.52 -15.00
C VAL A 309 1.52 4.70 -16.26
N CYS A 310 2.35 4.87 -17.29
CA CYS A 310 2.27 4.05 -18.51
C CYS A 310 2.98 2.72 -18.31
N VAL A 311 2.26 1.61 -18.41
CA VAL A 311 2.85 0.29 -18.17
C VAL A 311 3.64 -0.14 -19.41
N ASN A 312 4.96 0.00 -19.36
CA ASN A 312 5.89 -0.27 -20.45
C ASN A 312 7.15 -0.95 -19.91
N ASP A 313 8.13 -1.26 -20.78
CA ASP A 313 9.36 -1.96 -20.34
C ASP A 313 10.08 -1.18 -19.24
N GLU A 314 10.23 0.13 -19.43
CA GLU A 314 10.94 1.02 -18.51
C GLU A 314 10.30 1.05 -17.12
N THR A 315 8.98 1.24 -17.04
CA THR A 315 8.25 1.29 -15.76
C THR A 315 8.22 -0.06 -15.07
N ILE A 316 8.11 -1.18 -15.81
CA ILE A 316 8.21 -2.52 -15.23
C ILE A 316 9.61 -2.76 -14.66
N ILE A 317 10.66 -2.42 -15.41
CA ILE A 317 12.06 -2.54 -14.95
C ILE A 317 12.25 -1.74 -13.66
N LYS A 318 11.81 -0.48 -13.62
CA LYS A 318 11.93 0.39 -12.44
C LYS A 318 11.10 -0.10 -11.25
N ALA A 319 9.91 -0.65 -11.49
CA ALA A 319 9.06 -1.24 -10.45
C ALA A 319 9.63 -2.54 -9.83
N LEU A 320 10.52 -3.22 -10.56
CA LEU A 320 11.22 -4.44 -10.14
C LEU A 320 12.63 -4.16 -9.60
N PHE A 321 13.06 -2.89 -9.55
CA PHE A 321 14.38 -2.51 -9.04
C PHE A 321 14.50 -2.82 -7.54
N TYR A 322 15.29 -3.83 -7.21
CA TYR A 322 15.37 -4.37 -5.85
C TYR A 322 16.68 -4.08 -5.11
N SER A 323 17.74 -3.66 -5.81
CA SER A 323 19.05 -3.46 -5.18
C SER A 323 19.88 -2.42 -5.95
N ILE A 324 20.63 -1.64 -5.19
CA ILE A 324 21.54 -0.62 -5.71
C ILE A 324 22.75 -1.19 -6.46
N ASP A 325 23.15 -2.41 -6.13
CA ASP A 325 24.31 -3.09 -6.71
C ASP A 325 23.91 -3.96 -7.93
N LEU A 326 22.66 -3.84 -8.37
CA LEU A 326 22.12 -4.60 -9.48
C LEU A 326 22.80 -4.20 -10.81
N PRO A 327 23.30 -5.15 -11.62
CA PRO A 327 23.81 -4.87 -12.96
C PRO A 327 22.67 -4.43 -13.88
N LYS A 328 22.43 -3.11 -13.98
CA LYS A 328 21.24 -2.53 -14.63
C LYS A 328 20.97 -3.04 -16.04
N ILE A 329 22.02 -3.21 -16.85
CA ILE A 329 21.90 -3.67 -18.25
C ILE A 329 21.42 -5.12 -18.29
N VAL A 330 22.11 -6.01 -17.57
CA VAL A 330 21.78 -7.45 -17.49
C VAL A 330 20.37 -7.65 -16.92
N PHE A 331 20.02 -6.86 -15.91
CA PHE A 331 18.69 -6.86 -15.32
C PHE A 331 17.60 -6.44 -16.32
N ALA A 332 17.79 -5.33 -17.02
CA ALA A 332 16.86 -4.85 -18.04
C ALA A 332 16.67 -5.90 -19.15
N GLN A 333 17.76 -6.52 -19.61
CA GLN A 333 17.71 -7.59 -20.62
C GLN A 333 16.91 -8.80 -20.15
N LYS A 334 17.12 -9.26 -18.90
CA LYS A 334 16.31 -10.35 -18.33
C LYS A 334 14.83 -10.00 -18.33
N VAL A 335 14.47 -8.82 -17.81
CA VAL A 335 13.07 -8.39 -17.72
C VAL A 335 12.43 -8.32 -19.11
N GLN A 336 13.13 -7.76 -20.11
CA GLN A 336 12.65 -7.70 -21.49
C GLN A 336 12.43 -9.08 -22.13
N LYS A 337 13.34 -10.03 -21.89
CA LYS A 337 13.19 -11.42 -22.34
C LYS A 337 11.98 -12.10 -21.71
N LEU A 338 11.80 -11.93 -20.40
CA LEU A 338 10.63 -12.47 -19.69
C LEU A 338 9.31 -11.84 -20.18
N ILE A 339 9.27 -10.52 -20.42
CA ILE A 339 8.11 -9.84 -21.02
C ILE A 339 7.81 -10.42 -22.41
N SER A 340 8.83 -10.62 -23.23
CA SER A 340 8.69 -11.17 -24.58
C SER A 340 8.11 -12.59 -24.55
N GLU A 341 8.57 -13.43 -23.63
CA GLU A 341 8.03 -14.79 -23.44
C GLU A 341 6.59 -14.77 -22.89
N LEU A 342 6.25 -13.87 -21.96
CA LEU A 342 4.88 -13.72 -21.47
C LEU A 342 3.91 -13.31 -22.57
N LYS A 343 4.36 -12.44 -23.50
CA LYS A 343 3.56 -12.07 -24.68
C LYS A 343 3.36 -13.26 -25.61
N LYS A 344 4.42 -14.01 -25.91
CA LYS A 344 4.31 -15.24 -26.72
C LYS A 344 3.38 -16.27 -26.08
N LYS A 345 3.35 -16.36 -24.74
CA LYS A 345 2.47 -17.27 -24.01
C LYS A 345 1.06 -16.71 -23.78
N GLY A 346 0.75 -15.52 -24.27
CA GLY A 346 -0.59 -14.91 -24.16
C GLY A 346 -0.95 -14.39 -22.77
N TYR A 347 0.02 -14.12 -21.90
CA TYR A 347 -0.19 -13.54 -20.57
C TYR A 347 -0.08 -12.01 -20.55
N LEU A 348 0.48 -11.41 -21.61
CA LEU A 348 0.57 -9.96 -21.81
C LEU A 348 0.15 -9.61 -23.23
N THR A 349 -0.57 -8.50 -23.38
CA THR A 349 -0.90 -7.88 -24.66
C THR A 349 -0.67 -6.38 -24.62
N TYR A 350 -0.68 -5.72 -25.78
CA TYR A 350 -0.66 -4.26 -25.85
C TYR A 350 -2.08 -3.71 -25.96
N LYS A 351 -2.31 -2.61 -25.25
CA LYS A 351 -3.46 -1.75 -25.46
C LYS A 351 -2.98 -0.37 -25.88
N LYS A 352 -3.65 0.16 -26.89
CA LYS A 352 -3.48 1.53 -27.34
C LYS A 352 -4.33 2.44 -26.45
N ARG A 353 -3.72 3.41 -25.81
CA ARG A 353 -4.39 4.44 -25.01
C ARG A 353 -4.10 5.81 -25.59
N GLN A 354 -5.16 6.56 -25.86
CA GLN A 354 -5.04 7.97 -26.25
C GLN A 354 -4.91 8.84 -25.01
N ILE A 355 -3.84 9.62 -24.95
CA ILE A 355 -3.64 10.68 -23.96
C ILE A 355 -3.56 12.03 -24.68
N LYS A 356 -3.73 13.13 -23.94
CA LYS A 356 -3.44 14.48 -24.44
C LYS A 356 -2.04 14.87 -23.97
N ASP A 357 -1.20 15.39 -24.86
CA ASP A 357 0.11 15.93 -24.49
C ASP A 357 0.00 17.33 -23.82
N LYS A 358 1.15 17.95 -23.48
CA LYS A 358 1.21 19.29 -22.85
C LYS A 358 0.48 20.36 -23.67
N ASP A 359 0.40 20.17 -24.98
CA ASP A 359 -0.23 21.08 -25.94
C ASP A 359 -1.69 20.68 -26.24
N GLY A 360 -2.23 19.68 -25.53
CA GLY A 360 -3.59 19.19 -25.69
C GLY A 360 -3.80 18.27 -26.91
N LYS A 361 -2.74 17.89 -27.63
CA LYS A 361 -2.84 17.03 -28.83
C LYS A 361 -2.94 15.56 -28.45
N PRO A 362 -3.73 14.76 -29.18
CA PRO A 362 -3.83 13.33 -28.96
C PRO A 362 -2.49 12.65 -29.26
N LYS A 363 -1.95 11.94 -28.27
CA LYS A 363 -0.78 11.07 -28.38
C LYS A 363 -1.19 9.65 -28.01
N ASP A 364 -0.87 8.72 -28.89
CA ASP A 364 -1.09 7.31 -28.65
C ASP A 364 0.07 6.74 -27.83
N LEU A 365 -0.25 6.12 -26.70
CA LEU A 365 0.68 5.33 -25.90
C LEU A 365 0.31 3.86 -26.00
N MET A 366 1.33 3.02 -26.16
CA MET A 366 1.19 1.57 -26.08
C MET A 366 1.54 1.14 -24.66
N GLU A 367 0.59 0.50 -23.98
CA GLU A 367 0.79 -0.01 -22.63
C GLU A 367 0.53 -1.52 -22.56
N TYR A 368 1.29 -2.21 -21.71
CA TYR A 368 1.05 -3.60 -21.38
C TYR A 368 -0.19 -3.74 -20.52
N GLN A 369 -0.96 -4.76 -20.83
CA GLN A 369 -2.05 -5.23 -19.98
C GLN A 369 -2.08 -6.75 -19.94
N ILE A 370 -2.66 -7.29 -18.88
CA ILE A 370 -3.06 -8.69 -18.85
C ILE A 370 -4.34 -8.81 -19.70
N PRO A 371 -4.39 -9.73 -20.68
CA PRO A 371 -5.54 -9.85 -21.57
C PRO A 371 -6.78 -10.32 -20.81
N SER A 372 -7.97 -9.98 -21.34
CA SER A 372 -9.22 -10.58 -20.88
C SER A 372 -9.28 -12.07 -21.24
N GLN A 373 -10.21 -12.82 -20.64
CA GLN A 373 -10.42 -14.22 -21.02
C GLN A 373 -10.76 -14.38 -22.51
N GLU A 374 -11.51 -13.43 -23.09
CA GLU A 374 -11.91 -13.45 -24.50
C GLU A 374 -10.73 -13.15 -25.43
N GLU A 375 -9.93 -12.14 -25.10
CA GLU A 375 -8.70 -11.81 -25.81
C GLU A 375 -7.72 -13.00 -25.79
N ARG A 376 -7.62 -13.70 -24.65
CA ARG A 376 -6.76 -14.88 -24.54
C ARG A 376 -7.24 -16.04 -25.41
N LYS A 377 -8.55 -16.35 -25.41
CA LYS A 377 -9.11 -17.37 -26.32
C LYS A 377 -8.83 -17.05 -27.78
N TYR A 378 -8.82 -15.77 -28.14
CA TYR A 378 -8.45 -15.32 -29.47
C TYR A 378 -6.94 -15.53 -29.73
N ILE A 379 -6.08 -15.10 -28.81
CA ILE A 379 -4.61 -15.28 -28.92
C ILE A 379 -4.25 -16.77 -29.06
N GLU A 380 -4.78 -17.64 -28.21
CA GLU A 380 -4.53 -19.10 -28.25
C GLU A 380 -5.00 -19.73 -29.57
N LYS A 381 -6.14 -19.28 -30.12
CA LYS A 381 -6.61 -19.72 -31.44
C LYS A 381 -5.69 -19.27 -32.56
N THR A 382 -5.18 -18.05 -32.50
CA THR A 382 -4.30 -17.49 -33.57
C THR A 382 -2.86 -18.01 -33.51
N GLN A 383 -2.36 -18.41 -32.33
CA GLN A 383 -1.01 -18.95 -32.18
C GLN A 383 -0.85 -20.40 -32.68
N HIS A 384 -1.94 -21.13 -32.84
CA HIS A 384 -1.95 -22.50 -33.37
C HIS A 384 -2.31 -22.62 -34.86
N VAL A 385 -2.54 -21.49 -35.55
CA VAL A 385 -2.70 -21.51 -37.01
C VAL A 385 -1.33 -21.26 -37.62
N PRO A 386 -0.70 -22.25 -38.30
CA PRO A 386 0.42 -21.93 -39.17
C PRO A 386 -0.13 -20.96 -40.21
N ILE A 387 0.37 -19.73 -40.19
CA ILE A 387 -0.08 -18.67 -41.08
C ILE A 387 0.25 -19.13 -42.51
N ASN A 388 -0.74 -19.63 -43.24
CA ASN A 388 -0.61 -19.85 -44.67
C ASN A 388 -0.61 -18.46 -45.33
N PRO A 389 0.49 -18.04 -45.98
CA PRO A 389 0.60 -16.72 -46.61
C PRO A 389 -0.57 -16.42 -47.55
N ASP A 390 -1.09 -17.45 -48.23
CA ASP A 390 -2.20 -17.34 -49.17
C ASP A 390 -3.54 -17.03 -48.47
N GLN A 391 -3.72 -17.46 -47.21
CA GLN A 391 -4.91 -17.13 -46.42
C GLN A 391 -4.86 -15.70 -45.87
N VAL A 392 -3.67 -15.19 -45.52
CA VAL A 392 -3.51 -13.79 -45.10
C VAL A 392 -3.73 -12.84 -46.26
N GLN A 393 -3.21 -13.19 -47.45
CA GLN A 393 -3.41 -12.37 -48.64
C GLN A 393 -4.88 -12.33 -49.06
N LYS A 394 -5.57 -13.47 -49.03
CA LYS A 394 -7.02 -13.53 -49.27
C LYS A 394 -7.83 -12.73 -48.24
N TRP A 395 -7.46 -12.81 -46.96
CA TRP A 395 -8.12 -12.04 -45.90
C TRP A 395 -7.90 -10.53 -46.05
N LEU A 396 -6.69 -10.08 -46.43
CA LEU A 396 -6.41 -8.68 -46.73
C LEU A 396 -7.21 -8.20 -47.96
N GLU A 397 -7.28 -9.01 -49.02
CA GLU A 397 -8.07 -8.69 -50.21
C GLU A 397 -9.58 -8.58 -49.91
N ASP A 398 -10.12 -9.46 -49.06
CA ASP A 398 -11.52 -9.42 -48.63
C ASP A 398 -11.79 -8.22 -47.69
N PHE A 399 -10.87 -7.90 -46.77
CA PHE A 399 -10.98 -6.74 -45.87
C PHE A 399 -10.95 -5.41 -46.61
N PHE A 400 -10.13 -5.27 -47.66
CA PHE A 400 -10.10 -4.05 -48.48
C PHE A 400 -11.28 -3.96 -49.46
N LYS A 401 -11.80 -5.08 -49.96
CA LYS A 401 -13.04 -5.10 -50.77
C LYS A 401 -14.28 -4.69 -49.98
N GLU A 402 -14.39 -5.04 -48.70
CA GLU A 402 -15.50 -4.57 -47.85
C GLU A 402 -15.44 -3.06 -47.58
N LYS A 403 -14.26 -2.44 -47.67
CA LYS A 403 -14.09 -0.99 -47.47
C LYS A 403 -14.28 -0.13 -48.72
N GLU A 404 -14.19 -0.70 -49.92
CA GLU A 404 -14.52 -0.01 -51.18
C GLU A 404 -16.03 -0.03 -51.51
N GLY A 405 -16.85 -0.67 -50.68
CA GLY A 405 -18.32 -0.73 -50.81
C GLY A 405 -19.11 0.36 -50.06
N PHE A 406 -18.44 1.24 -49.31
CA PHE A 406 -19.06 2.46 -48.76
C PHE A 406 -18.53 3.65 -49.56
N GLY A 407 -19.39 4.14 -50.46
CA GLY A 407 -19.10 5.28 -51.35
C GLY A 407 -18.93 6.62 -50.65
#